data_AF-A0A939RG01-F1
#
_entry.id   AF-A0A939RG01-F1
#
_cell.length_a   1.000
_cell.length_b   1.000
_cell.length_c   1.000
_cell.angle_alpha   90.00
_cell.angle_beta   90.00
_cell.angle_gamma   90.00
#
_symmetry.space_group_name_H-M   'P 1'
#
loop_
_entity.id
_entity.type
_entity.pdbx_description
1 polymer ?
#
loop_
_entity_poly.entity_id
_entity_poly.type
_entity_poly.pdbx_seq_one_letter_code
_entity_poly.pdbx_strand_id
1 'polypeptide(L)'
;MKKLLTGSALLLLAACVAQNEPNPNLPLRLETAIDSDLLILKTEDIRIVEVKERKIAYEYNDQHIKLPQLGDHATRFCEGKGHDTILTDMKLTNREGFRRATFECREKPTLIKR
;
A
#
# COMPACT_ATOMS: atom_id res chain seq x y z
N MET A 1 -39.24 -29.92 53.70
CA MET A 1 -39.96 -28.68 53.31
C MET A 1 -38.89 -27.65 52.96
N LYS A 2 -38.72 -27.31 51.67
CA LYS A 2 -39.35 -26.19 50.94
C LYS A 2 -38.51 -24.89 50.99
N LYS A 3 -37.92 -24.60 49.81
CA LYS A 3 -37.72 -23.30 49.12
C LYS A 3 -36.64 -22.35 49.68
N LEU A 4 -35.60 -21.99 48.92
CA LEU A 4 -35.54 -21.10 47.72
C LEU A 4 -36.01 -19.67 48.00
N LEU A 5 -35.10 -18.70 47.81
CA LEU A 5 -35.26 -17.39 47.15
C LEU A 5 -33.88 -16.69 47.21
N THR A 6 -33.02 -16.83 46.19
CA THR A 6 -32.85 -15.91 45.03
C THR A 6 -32.65 -14.45 45.42
N GLY A 7 -31.44 -13.94 45.20
CA GLY A 7 -31.09 -12.53 45.31
C GLY A 7 -29.92 -12.19 44.37
N SER A 8 -30.25 -12.09 43.08
CA SER A 8 -29.67 -11.16 42.10
C SER A 8 -28.16 -11.14 41.87
N ALA A 9 -27.77 -11.83 40.79
CA ALA A 9 -26.69 -11.40 39.91
C ALA A 9 -26.94 -9.99 39.36
N LEU A 10 -25.91 -9.14 39.39
CA LEU A 10 -25.79 -8.02 38.47
C LEU A 10 -24.32 -7.91 38.09
N LEU A 11 -24.05 -8.40 36.88
CA LEU A 11 -22.83 -8.19 36.13
C LEU A 11 -22.56 -6.69 36.02
N LEU A 12 -21.41 -6.25 36.53
CA LEU A 12 -20.77 -5.03 36.05
C LEU A 12 -19.57 -5.45 35.22
N LEU A 13 -19.83 -5.57 33.91
CA LEU A 13 -18.85 -5.59 32.85
C LEU A 13 -18.06 -4.27 32.87
N ALA A 14 -16.93 -4.25 33.57
CA ALA A 14 -15.88 -3.26 33.34
C ALA A 14 -14.96 -3.79 32.23
N ALA A 15 -15.41 -3.70 30.98
CA ALA A 15 -14.61 -3.97 29.79
C ALA A 15 -14.36 -2.65 29.04
N CYS A 16 -13.35 -1.92 29.48
CA CYS A 16 -12.75 -0.74 28.82
C CYS A 16 -11.32 -0.68 29.40
N VAL A 17 -10.20 -0.66 28.68
CA VAL A 17 -9.87 -0.45 27.27
C VAL A 17 -8.57 -1.25 27.08
N ALA A 18 -8.48 -2.12 26.09
CA ALA A 18 -7.19 -2.62 25.66
C ALA A 18 -6.43 -1.44 25.06
N GLN A 19 -5.56 -0.82 25.87
CA GLN A 19 -4.55 0.12 25.41
C GLN A 19 -3.62 -0.67 24.49
N ASN A 20 -3.87 -0.56 23.18
CA ASN A 20 -2.85 -0.81 22.18
C ASN A 20 -1.76 0.25 22.38
N GLU A 21 -0.80 -0.02 23.25
CA GLU A 21 0.43 0.77 23.28
C GLU A 21 1.16 0.61 21.94
N PRO A 22 1.44 1.71 21.22
CA PRO A 22 2.21 1.62 19.99
C PRO A 22 3.64 1.23 20.34
N ASN A 23 4.04 0.03 19.92
CA ASN A 23 5.40 -0.46 20.09
C ASN A 23 6.38 0.53 19.41
N PRO A 24 7.26 1.22 20.17
CA PRO A 24 8.14 2.25 19.63
C PRO A 24 9.28 1.68 18.76
N ASN A 25 9.43 0.36 18.67
CA ASN A 25 10.47 -0.32 17.88
C ASN A 25 9.97 -0.89 16.55
N LEU A 26 8.68 -0.73 16.22
CA LEU A 26 8.19 -1.00 14.87
C LEU A 26 8.43 0.25 14.01
N PRO A 27 9.10 0.16 12.85
CA PRO A 27 9.26 1.31 11.95
C PRO A 27 7.90 1.70 11.35
N LEU A 28 7.14 2.46 12.13
CA LEU A 28 5.78 2.96 11.89
C LEU A 28 5.67 4.01 10.77
N ARG A 29 6.70 4.13 9.92
CA ARG A 29 6.83 5.24 8.96
C ARG A 29 6.94 4.88 7.49
N LEU A 30 6.90 3.59 7.12
CA LEU A 30 6.88 3.21 5.71
C LEU A 30 5.49 2.84 5.19
N GLU A 31 4.66 2.15 5.98
CA GLU A 31 3.34 1.72 5.50
C GLU A 31 2.34 2.87 5.32
N THR A 32 2.35 3.87 6.22
CA THR A 32 1.33 4.93 6.26
C THR A 32 1.52 6.02 5.19
N ALA A 33 2.76 6.29 4.78
CA ALA A 33 3.05 7.25 3.72
C ALA A 33 2.77 6.69 2.32
N ILE A 34 2.92 5.38 2.13
CA ILE A 34 2.61 4.72 0.87
C ILE A 34 1.07 4.70 0.69
N ASP A 35 0.30 4.37 1.72
CA ASP A 35 -1.15 4.16 1.58
C ASP A 35 -1.98 5.41 1.22
N SER A 36 -1.52 6.61 1.59
CA SER A 36 -2.29 7.85 1.32
C SER A 36 -2.27 8.25 -0.16
N ASP A 37 -1.15 8.04 -0.85
CA ASP A 37 -1.04 8.25 -2.31
C ASP A 37 -1.59 7.03 -3.10
N LEU A 38 -1.56 5.82 -2.51
CA LEU A 38 -2.13 4.59 -3.09
C LEU A 38 -3.66 4.68 -3.30
N LEU A 39 -4.37 5.41 -2.43
CA LEU A 39 -5.83 5.58 -2.52
C LEU A 39 -6.26 6.37 -3.75
N ILE A 40 -5.38 7.17 -4.34
CA ILE A 40 -5.68 7.99 -5.53
C ILE A 40 -5.74 7.12 -6.80
N LEU A 41 -5.03 5.99 -6.83
CA LEU A 41 -4.89 5.13 -8.01
C LEU A 41 -5.63 3.78 -7.90
N LYS A 42 -6.38 3.53 -6.83
CA LYS A 42 -7.27 2.36 -6.77
C LYS A 42 -8.66 2.75 -7.25
N THR A 43 -8.86 2.67 -8.56
CA THR A 43 -10.15 2.90 -9.22
C THR A 43 -10.58 1.64 -9.97
N GLU A 44 -11.72 1.67 -10.65
CA GLU A 44 -12.16 0.55 -11.51
C GLU A 44 -11.20 0.30 -12.68
N ASP A 45 -10.49 1.35 -13.10
CA ASP A 45 -9.61 1.41 -14.27
C ASP A 45 -8.12 1.27 -13.95
N ILE A 46 -7.72 1.32 -12.68
CA ILE A 46 -6.33 1.14 -12.28
C ILE A 46 -6.23 0.57 -10.88
N ARG A 47 -5.24 -0.30 -10.68
CA ARG A 47 -4.83 -0.80 -9.38
C ARG A 47 -3.34 -1.10 -9.33
N ILE A 48 -2.76 -1.02 -8.14
CA ILE A 48 -1.40 -1.48 -7.88
C ILE A 48 -1.47 -2.97 -7.53
N VAL A 49 -0.72 -3.78 -8.27
CA VAL A 49 -0.75 -5.25 -8.18
C VAL A 49 0.49 -5.83 -7.50
N GLU A 50 1.57 -5.06 -7.41
CA GLU A 50 2.77 -5.48 -6.68
C GLU A 50 3.53 -4.26 -6.18
N VAL A 51 3.98 -4.31 -4.92
CA VAL A 51 4.92 -3.35 -4.34
C VAL A 51 6.03 -4.14 -3.66
N LYS A 52 7.27 -3.86 -4.03
CA LYS A 52 8.48 -4.35 -3.38
C LYS A 52 9.41 -3.17 -3.13
N GLU A 53 10.49 -3.42 -2.39
CA GLU A 53 11.47 -2.39 -2.03
C GLU A 53 11.94 -1.57 -3.24
N ARG A 54 12.28 -2.23 -4.35
CA ARG A 54 12.77 -1.59 -5.58
C ARG A 54 11.86 -1.76 -6.79
N LYS A 55 10.58 -2.08 -6.60
CA LYS A 55 9.67 -2.40 -7.70
C LYS A 55 8.24 -2.02 -7.40
N ILE A 56 7.52 -1.52 -8.38
CA ILE A 56 6.07 -1.29 -8.33
C ILE A 56 5.43 -1.70 -9.66
N ALA A 57 4.30 -2.41 -9.59
CA ALA A 57 3.55 -2.81 -10.77
C ALA A 57 2.09 -2.35 -10.68
N TYR A 58 1.59 -1.88 -11.81
CA TYR A 58 0.22 -1.39 -12.00
C TYR A 58 -0.49 -2.26 -13.00
N GLU A 59 -1.76 -2.52 -12.76
CA GLU A 59 -2.69 -3.03 -13.76
C GLU A 59 -3.72 -1.95 -14.06
N TYR A 60 -3.90 -1.61 -15.33
CA TYR A 60 -4.67 -0.44 -15.75
C TYR A 60 -5.38 -0.66 -17.09
N ASN A 61 -6.53 -0.01 -17.26
CA ASN A 61 -7.27 0.07 -18.50
C ASN A 61 -6.56 1.03 -19.45
N ASP A 62 -6.02 0.53 -20.57
CA ASP A 62 -5.20 1.33 -21.49
C ASP A 62 -6.02 2.34 -22.33
N GLN A 63 -7.34 2.19 -22.34
CA GLN A 63 -8.27 3.13 -22.96
C GLN A 63 -8.40 4.39 -22.11
N HIS A 64 -8.46 4.24 -20.78
CA HIS A 64 -8.75 5.32 -19.84
C HIS A 64 -7.50 5.90 -19.17
N ILE A 65 -6.50 5.07 -18.88
CA ILE A 65 -5.28 5.45 -18.14
C ILE A 65 -4.08 5.46 -19.08
N LYS A 66 -3.33 6.55 -19.06
CA LYS A 66 -2.14 6.70 -19.92
C LYS A 66 -0.88 6.30 -19.16
N LEU A 67 0.00 5.54 -19.82
CA LEU A 67 1.26 5.07 -19.25
C LEU A 67 2.12 6.19 -18.61
N PRO A 68 2.21 7.42 -19.15
CA PRO A 68 2.94 8.50 -18.49
C PRO A 68 2.42 8.83 -17.08
N GLN A 69 1.11 8.77 -16.84
CA GLN A 69 0.54 9.02 -15.50
C GLN A 69 1.03 7.98 -14.48
N LEU A 70 1.18 6.72 -14.93
CA LEU A 70 1.76 5.65 -14.12
C LEU A 70 3.25 5.89 -13.88
N GLY A 71 3.96 6.37 -14.91
CA GLY A 71 5.36 6.74 -14.86
C GLY A 71 5.63 7.84 -13.84
N ASP A 72 4.79 8.88 -13.80
CA ASP A 72 4.92 9.99 -12.85
C ASP A 72 4.74 9.51 -11.41
N HIS A 73 3.76 8.64 -11.15
CA HIS A 73 3.59 8.04 -9.83
C HIS A 73 4.76 7.11 -9.46
N ALA A 74 5.20 6.25 -10.39
CA ALA A 74 6.36 5.38 -10.19
C ALA A 74 7.66 6.18 -9.98
N THR A 75 7.78 7.36 -10.60
CA THR A 75 8.87 8.31 -10.41
C THR A 75 8.90 8.80 -8.98
N ARG A 76 7.79 9.35 -8.48
CA ARG A 76 7.68 9.79 -7.08
C ARG A 76 7.97 8.66 -6.09
N PHE A 77 7.50 7.44 -6.39
CA PHE A 77 7.77 6.25 -5.57
C PHE A 77 9.27 5.92 -5.45
N CYS A 78 10.04 5.97 -6.54
CA CYS A 78 11.48 5.67 -6.48
C CYS A 78 12.31 6.89 -6.02
N GLU A 79 11.90 8.11 -6.37
CA GLU A 79 12.58 9.33 -5.90
C GLU A 79 12.50 9.48 -4.38
N GLY A 80 11.36 9.13 -3.77
CA GLY A 80 11.23 9.04 -2.31
C GLY A 80 12.21 8.05 -1.65
N LYS A 81 12.86 7.21 -2.44
CA LYS A 81 13.89 6.23 -2.03
C LYS A 81 15.30 6.58 -2.54
N GLY A 82 15.47 7.74 -3.18
CA GLY A 82 16.76 8.15 -3.74
C GLY A 82 17.18 7.36 -5.00
N HIS A 83 16.21 6.80 -5.73
CA HIS A 83 16.43 5.98 -6.92
C HIS A 83 15.82 6.63 -8.18
N ASP A 84 16.34 6.26 -9.35
CA ASP A 84 15.72 6.57 -10.64
C ASP A 84 14.69 5.50 -11.00
N THR A 85 13.64 5.89 -11.72
CA THR A 85 12.59 4.97 -12.16
C THR A 85 12.82 4.53 -13.59
N ILE A 86 12.65 3.24 -13.83
CA ILE A 86 12.62 2.68 -15.18
C ILE A 86 11.40 1.79 -15.37
N LEU A 87 10.83 1.80 -16.58
CA LEU A 87 9.82 0.82 -16.98
C LEU A 87 10.54 -0.46 -17.42
N THR A 88 10.24 -1.60 -16.78
CA THR A 88 10.93 -2.88 -17.04
C THR A 88 10.08 -3.92 -17.75
N ASP A 89 8.76 -3.87 -17.57
CA ASP A 89 7.85 -4.85 -18.18
C ASP A 89 6.52 -4.18 -18.56
N MET A 90 6.00 -4.57 -19.73
CA MET A 90 4.66 -4.25 -20.18
C MET A 90 4.01 -5.48 -20.80
N LYS A 91 2.86 -5.89 -20.24
CA LYS A 91 2.14 -7.06 -20.74
C LYS A 91 0.63 -6.85 -20.75
N LEU A 92 -0.05 -7.55 -21.65
CA LEU A 92 -1.51 -7.69 -21.58
C LEU A 92 -1.87 -8.53 -20.36
N THR A 93 -3.04 -8.28 -19.80
CA THR A 93 -3.59 -9.10 -18.72
C THR A 93 -4.76 -9.95 -19.22
N ASN A 94 -5.25 -10.84 -18.38
CA ASN A 94 -6.42 -11.67 -18.70
C ASN A 94 -7.74 -10.86 -18.66
N ARG A 95 -7.71 -9.60 -18.19
CA ARG A 95 -8.85 -8.71 -18.16
C ARG A 95 -8.85 -7.88 -19.45
N GLU A 96 -9.98 -7.91 -20.16
CA GLU A 96 -10.13 -7.20 -21.44
C GLU A 96 -9.90 -5.69 -21.27
N GLY A 97 -9.07 -5.10 -22.14
CA GLY A 97 -8.68 -3.69 -22.07
C GLY A 97 -7.62 -3.37 -21.00
N PHE A 98 -7.17 -4.35 -20.20
CA PHE A 98 -6.20 -4.10 -19.14
C PHE A 98 -4.78 -4.56 -19.51
N ARG A 99 -3.82 -3.69 -19.20
CA ARG A 99 -2.38 -3.94 -19.28
C ARG A 99 -1.76 -3.92 -17.90
N ARG A 100 -0.60 -4.55 -17.77
CA ARG A 100 0.28 -4.42 -16.63
C ARG A 100 1.56 -3.69 -17.04
N ALA A 101 1.92 -2.67 -16.28
CA ALA A 101 3.20 -1.98 -16.37
C ALA A 101 3.97 -2.16 -15.07
N THR A 102 5.23 -2.57 -15.17
CA THR A 102 6.14 -2.76 -14.02
C THR A 102 7.27 -1.77 -14.11
N PHE A 103 7.53 -1.09 -13.00
CA PHE A 103 8.61 -0.13 -12.86
C PHE A 103 9.58 -0.58 -11.78
N GLU A 104 10.86 -0.36 -12.00
CA GLU A 104 11.93 -0.65 -11.04
C GLU A 104 12.69 0.61 -10.64
N CYS A 105 13.10 0.64 -9.37
CA CYS A 105 13.92 1.68 -8.78
C CYS A 105 15.40 1.30 -8.92
N ARG A 106 16.10 1.98 -9.82
CA ARG A 106 17.54 1.82 -10.03
C ARG A 106 18.34 2.83 -9.22
N GLU A 107 19.51 2.40 -8.77
CA GLU A 107 20.44 3.31 -8.11
C GLU A 107 20.84 4.41 -9.08
N LYS A 108 20.79 5.65 -8.61
CA LYS A 108 21.31 6.77 -9.38
C LYS A 108 22.82 6.58 -9.46
N PRO A 109 23.43 6.62 -10.65
CA PRO A 109 24.88 6.60 -10.75
C PRO A 109 25.43 7.82 -10.00
N THR A 110 26.14 7.57 -8.90
CA THR A 110 26.85 8.63 -8.19
C THR A 110 28.05 9.02 -9.05
N LEU A 111 27.99 10.22 -9.64
CA LEU A 111 29.17 10.81 -10.26
C LEU A 111 30.18 11.10 -9.14
N ILE A 112 31.12 10.18 -8.93
CA ILE A 112 32.29 10.46 -8.09
C ILE A 112 33.09 11.53 -8.83
N LYS A 113 32.96 12.79 -8.40
CA LYS A 113 33.87 13.86 -8.82
C LYS A 113 35.26 13.51 -8.29
N ARG A 114 36.16 13.09 -9.18
CA ARG A 114 37.60 13.05 -8.90
C ARG A 114 38.17 14.46 -8.91
#